data_AF-A0A3N5TI35-F1
#
_entry.id   AF-A0A3N5TI35-F1
#
_cell.length_a   1.000
_cell.length_b   1.000
_cell.length_c   1.000
_cell.angle_alpha   90.00
_cell.angle_beta   90.00
_cell.angle_gamma   90.00
#
_symmetry.space_group_name_H-M   'P 1'
#
loop_
_entity.id
_entity.type
_entity.pdbx_description
1 polymer ?
#
loop_
_entity_poly.entity_id
_entity_poly.type
_entity_poly.pdbx_seq_one_letter_code
_entity_poly.pdbx_strand_id
1 'polypeptide(L)'
;MDAGFQNGEQNRPLSQAGRDLIERIAGAGDLCGAGSGSEAWGHGDLLRKRSPIDLQPLAVLRSASTQDYREIADRAATAFSAWRMVPAP
;
A
#
# COMPACT_ATOMS: atom_id res chain seq x y z
N MET A 1 4.30 -46.09 -11.90
CA MET A 1 4.55 -44.83 -12.63
C MET A 1 4.17 -43.71 -11.69
N ASP A 2 5.10 -43.30 -10.83
CA ASP A 2 4.89 -42.15 -9.94
C ASP A 2 5.37 -40.90 -10.66
N ALA A 3 4.43 -40.05 -11.05
CA ALA A 3 4.73 -38.70 -11.49
C ALA A 3 5.21 -37.92 -10.27
N GLY A 4 6.53 -37.89 -10.07
CA GLY A 4 7.16 -37.04 -9.08
C GLY A 4 6.77 -35.59 -9.34
N PHE A 5 5.95 -35.03 -8.45
CA PHE A 5 5.78 -33.59 -8.33
C PHE A 5 7.17 -32.97 -8.19
N GLN A 6 7.59 -32.20 -9.19
CA GLN A 6 8.84 -31.45 -9.16
C GLN A 6 8.73 -30.38 -8.08
N ASN A 7 9.24 -30.68 -6.90
CA ASN A 7 9.47 -29.71 -5.83
C ASN A 7 10.59 -28.74 -6.24
N GLY A 8 10.31 -27.45 -6.16
CA GLY A 8 11.32 -26.44 -5.86
C GLY A 8 11.87 -25.62 -7.02
N GLU A 9 11.05 -24.82 -7.69
CA GLU A 9 11.55 -23.47 -8.01
C GLU A 9 11.82 -22.78 -6.68
N GLN A 10 13.07 -22.86 -6.24
CA GLN A 10 13.55 -22.25 -5.01
C GLN A 10 13.19 -20.77 -5.04
N ASN A 11 12.40 -20.33 -4.05
CA ASN A 11 12.06 -18.93 -3.79
C ASN A 11 13.33 -18.07 -3.82
N ARG A 12 13.64 -17.49 -4.99
CA ARG A 12 14.73 -16.52 -5.09
C ARG A 12 14.31 -15.30 -4.27
N PRO A 13 15.16 -14.80 -3.36
CA PRO A 13 14.81 -13.63 -2.57
C PRO A 13 14.48 -12.46 -3.49
N LEU A 14 13.61 -11.57 -3.02
CA LEU A 14 13.34 -10.33 -3.75
C LEU A 14 14.68 -9.63 -4.02
N SER A 15 14.95 -9.35 -5.30
CA SER A 15 16.22 -8.77 -5.73
C SER A 15 16.48 -7.43 -5.07
N GLN A 16 17.76 -7.06 -4.93
CA GLN A 16 18.12 -5.78 -4.33
C GLN A 16 17.49 -4.61 -5.09
N ALA A 17 17.53 -4.63 -6.42
CA ALA A 17 16.87 -3.61 -7.25
C ALA A 17 15.35 -3.52 -6.99
N GLY A 18 14.68 -4.64 -6.70
CA GLY A 18 13.26 -4.66 -6.32
C GLY A 18 13.02 -4.01 -4.95
N ARG A 19 13.91 -4.25 -3.98
CA ARG A 19 13.86 -3.61 -2.66
C ARG A 19 14.10 -2.10 -2.78
N ASP A 20 15.12 -1.70 -3.53
CA ASP A 20 15.46 -0.29 -3.76
C ASP A 20 14.30 0.47 -4.44
N LEU A 21 13.61 -0.18 -5.39
CA LEU A 21 12.44 0.41 -6.03
C LEU A 21 11.30 0.64 -5.04
N ILE A 22 11.03 -0.33 -4.16
CA ILE A 22 9.99 -0.20 -3.13
C ILE A 22 10.32 0.93 -2.18
N GLU A 23 11.56 1.01 -1.70
CA GLU A 23 12.01 2.10 -0.82
C GLU A 23 11.90 3.46 -1.51
N ARG A 24 12.24 3.55 -2.80
CA ARG A 24 12.12 4.79 -3.57
C ARG A 24 10.68 5.27 -3.73
N ILE A 25 9.71 4.35 -3.88
CA ILE A 25 8.30 4.70 -4.07
C ILE A 25 7.59 4.95 -2.73
N ALA A 26 7.79 4.05 -1.77
CA ALA A 26 7.11 4.09 -0.49
C ALA A 26 7.75 5.10 0.48
N GLY A 27 9.03 5.41 0.31
CA GLY A 27 9.82 6.14 1.30
C GLY A 27 10.27 5.24 2.45
N ALA A 28 11.04 5.83 3.38
CA ALA A 28 11.50 5.16 4.58
C ALA A 28 10.50 5.34 5.74
N GLY A 29 10.25 4.29 6.51
CA GLY A 29 9.44 4.34 7.74
C GLY A 29 8.03 3.77 7.62
N ASP A 30 7.19 4.07 8.63
CA ASP A 30 5.80 3.63 8.68
C ASP A 30 4.95 4.41 7.67
N LEU A 31 4.23 3.70 6.82
CA LEU A 31 3.35 4.27 5.81
C LEU A 31 1.99 4.62 6.39
N CYS A 32 1.38 5.67 5.85
CA CYS A 32 0.02 6.09 6.20
C CYS A 32 -1.01 5.49 5.23
N GLY A 33 -2.05 4.87 5.76
CA GLY A 33 -3.12 4.20 4.99
C GLY A 33 -4.34 5.08 4.69
N ALA A 34 -4.33 6.34 5.11
CA ALA A 34 -5.38 7.31 4.90
C ALA A 34 -4.78 8.60 4.31
N GLY A 35 -5.56 9.36 3.53
CA GLY A 35 -5.11 10.65 3.01
C GLY A 35 -6.22 11.38 2.25
N SER A 36 -6.06 12.71 2.13
CA SER A 36 -7.03 13.60 1.46
C SER A 36 -6.41 14.41 0.32
N GLY A 37 -5.34 13.89 -0.30
CA GLY A 37 -4.62 14.54 -1.39
C GLY A 37 -3.47 15.44 -0.93
N SER A 38 -3.68 16.31 0.06
CA SER A 38 -2.63 17.19 0.63
C SER A 38 -1.90 16.60 1.83
N GLU A 39 -2.55 15.67 2.53
CA GLU A 39 -2.09 15.10 3.79
C GLU A 39 -2.30 13.59 3.76
N ALA A 40 -1.43 12.86 4.46
CA ALA A 40 -1.54 11.43 4.70
C ALA A 40 -1.40 11.13 6.19
N TRP A 41 -2.26 10.25 6.70
CA TRP A 41 -2.30 9.84 8.11
C TRP A 41 -2.91 8.44 8.25
N GLY A 42 -3.09 7.97 9.47
CA GLY A 42 -3.86 6.76 9.74
C GLY A 42 -3.90 6.52 11.25
N HIS A 43 -5.04 6.10 11.77
CA HIS A 43 -5.23 5.83 13.20
C HIS A 43 -5.76 4.42 13.47
N GLY A 44 -5.79 3.58 12.44
CA GLY A 44 -6.17 2.17 12.56
C GLY A 44 -5.00 1.26 12.92
N ASP A 45 -5.19 -0.02 12.61
CA ASP A 45 -4.26 -1.09 12.91
C ASP A 45 -2.94 -0.99 12.12
N LEU A 46 -1.86 -1.48 12.74
CA LEU A 46 -0.58 -1.66 12.05
C LEU A 46 -0.59 -2.94 11.20
N LEU A 47 -0.50 -2.76 9.89
CA LEU A 47 -0.43 -3.83 8.90
C LEU A 47 1.01 -4.06 8.46
N ARG A 48 1.55 -5.23 8.80
CA ARG A 48 2.90 -5.65 8.37
C ARG A 48 2.82 -6.39 7.04
N LYS A 49 3.34 -5.78 5.97
CA LYS A 49 3.37 -6.39 4.64
C LYS A 49 4.60 -7.26 4.48
N ARG A 50 4.39 -8.41 3.83
CA ARG A 50 5.43 -9.39 3.51
C ARG A 50 5.40 -9.67 2.02
N SER A 51 6.57 -9.91 1.46
CA SER A 51 6.70 -10.36 0.07
C SER A 51 6.16 -11.79 -0.06
N PRO A 52 5.28 -12.09 -1.02
CA PRO A 52 4.84 -13.47 -1.24
C PRO A 52 5.95 -14.34 -1.85
N ILE A 53 7.01 -13.73 -2.38
CA ILE A 53 8.14 -14.41 -3.03
C ILE A 53 9.09 -15.02 -1.99
N ASP A 54 9.33 -14.35 -0.87
CA ASP A 54 10.33 -14.79 0.11
C ASP A 54 9.87 -14.63 1.57
N LEU A 55 8.62 -14.22 1.78
CA LEU A 55 7.98 -13.94 3.07
C LEU A 55 8.71 -12.88 3.92
N GLN A 56 9.70 -12.19 3.33
CA GLN A 56 10.46 -11.16 3.99
C GLN A 56 9.60 -9.90 4.20
N PRO A 57 9.80 -9.17 5.31
CA PRO A 57 9.11 -7.90 5.54
C PRO A 57 9.38 -6.90 4.41
N LEU A 58 8.33 -6.18 3.98
CA LEU A 58 8.44 -5.10 3.01
C LEU A 58 8.27 -3.74 3.67
N ALA A 59 7.06 -3.47 4.17
CA ALA A 59 6.72 -2.21 4.81
C ALA A 59 5.69 -2.43 5.93
N VAL A 60 5.64 -1.50 6.86
CA VAL A 60 4.59 -1.39 7.87
C VAL A 60 3.71 -0.21 7.50
N LEU A 61 2.40 -0.40 7.55
CA LEU A 61 1.42 0.64 7.25
C LEU A 61 0.42 0.75 8.39
N ARG A 62 0.11 1.97 8.81
CA ARG A 62 -1.01 2.24 9.72
C ARG A 62 -2.28 2.47 8.92
N SER A 63 -3.26 1.59 9.07
CA SER A 63 -4.51 1.66 8.29
C SER A 63 -5.37 2.86 8.68
N ALA A 64 -6.36 3.17 7.84
CA ALA A 64 -7.40 4.12 8.19
C ALA A 64 -8.32 3.53 9.27
N SER A 65 -8.60 4.31 10.30
CA SER A 65 -9.70 4.05 11.24
C SER A 65 -11.05 4.39 10.60
N THR A 66 -12.14 4.04 11.27
CA THR A 66 -13.49 4.45 10.85
C THR A 66 -13.64 5.98 10.83
N GLN A 67 -12.98 6.69 11.76
CA GLN A 67 -13.02 8.15 11.79
C GLN A 67 -12.25 8.75 10.61
N ASP A 68 -11.08 8.22 10.29
CA ASP A 68 -10.29 8.64 9.12
C ASP A 68 -11.11 8.49 7.82
N TYR A 69 -11.81 7.36 7.67
CA TYR A 69 -12.69 7.12 6.53
C TYR A 69 -13.77 8.20 6.39
N ARG A 70 -14.46 8.54 7.48
CA ARG A 70 -15.54 9.55 7.47
C ARG A 70 -15.00 10.91 7.06
N GLU A 71 -13.89 11.32 7.66
CA GLU A 71 -13.23 12.59 7.34
C GLU A 71 -12.79 12.66 5.87
N ILE A 72 -12.20 11.58 5.35
CA ILE A 72 -11.79 11.50 3.94
C ILE A 72 -13.00 11.57 3.02
N ALA A 73 -14.09 10.87 3.34
CA ALA A 73 -15.32 10.91 2.55
C ALA A 73 -15.91 12.33 2.46
N ASP A 74 -15.94 13.06 3.59
CA ASP A 74 -16.43 14.44 3.63
C ASP A 74 -15.53 15.41 2.82
N ARG A 75 -14.20 15.29 2.98
CA ARG A 75 -13.22 16.06 2.19
C ARG A 75 -13.34 15.76 0.69
N ALA A 76 -13.53 14.49 0.32
CA ALA A 76 -13.70 14.07 -1.06
C ALA A 76 -14.99 14.60 -1.69
N ALA A 77 -16.12 14.59 -0.96
CA ALA A 77 -17.39 15.16 -1.44
C ALA A 77 -17.27 16.68 -1.70
N THR A 78 -16.53 17.39 -0.85
CA THR A 78 -16.23 18.81 -1.04
C THR A 78 -15.35 19.03 -2.27
N ALA A 79 -14.25 18.28 -2.40
CA ALA A 79 -13.35 18.36 -3.56
C ALA A 79 -14.08 18.03 -4.88
N PHE A 80 -14.99 17.05 -4.87
CA PHE A 80 -15.79 16.67 -6.03
C PHE A 80 -16.66 17.82 -6.54
N SER A 81 -17.17 18.69 -5.65
CA SER A 81 -17.99 19.84 -6.04
C SER A 81 -17.24 20.82 -6.94
N ALA A 82 -15.92 20.97 -6.74
CA ALA A 82 -15.06 21.74 -7.63
C ALA A 82 -14.67 20.92 -8.87
N TRP A 83 -14.25 19.67 -8.68
CA TRP A 83 -13.78 18.80 -9.77
C TRP A 83 -14.83 18.63 -10.87
N ARG A 84 -16.10 18.45 -10.51
CA ARG A 84 -17.20 18.24 -11.48
C ARG A 84 -17.48 19.44 -12.39
N MET A 85 -16.92 20.61 -12.09
CA MET A 85 -17.06 21.82 -12.91
C MET A 85 -15.95 21.92 -13.98
N VAL A 86 -14.89 21.10 -13.87
CA VAL A 86 -13.84 21.03 -14.86
C VAL A 86 -14.38 20.27 -16.08
N PRO A 87 -14.39 20.87 -17.28
CA PRO A 87 -14.87 20.19 -18.48
C PRO A 87 -14.01 18.95 -18.77
N ALA A 88 -14.65 17.90 -19.28
CA ALA A 88 -13.94 16.73 -19.74
C ALA A 88 -12.96 17.11 -20.88
N PRO A 89 -11.75 16.55 -20.89
CA PRO A 89 -10.76 16.79 -21.94
C PRO A 89 -11.21 16.27 -23.31
#